data_AF-A0AAV5TU14-F1
#
_entry.id   AF-A0AAV5TU14-F1
#
_cell.length_a   1.000
_cell.length_b   1.000
_cell.length_c   1.000
_cell.angle_alpha   90.00
_cell.angle_beta   90.00
_cell.angle_gamma   90.00
#
_symmetry.space_group_name_H-M   'P 1'
#
loop_
_entity.id
_entity.type
_entity.pdbx_description
1 polymer ?
#
loop_
_entity_poly.entity_id
_entity_poly.type
_entity_poly.pdbx_seq_one_letter_code
_entity_poly.pdbx_strand_id
1 'polypeptide(L)'
;SYRFHNVYKFDLITNELTRVFTNTRFAAATIGTDNDMRIRLAYNQQDDGTRTYFRVSSNANPENLTSSDDDWEEYFNVRDDDIPITTFLRFDKSNKNAYWIWGEDTDLGKNNRSFQKHLEEKDIVRENMFNSFSRNENSKRFQDRTLLTLSEYHHYINTVAFDKSVRKDVGYLKKLRPTGHLQILDKSRDMQTWLVTYQSAENTNDVSV
;
A
#
# COMPACT_ATOMS: atom_id res chain seq x y z
N SER A 1 -7.18 14.44 -24.69
CA SER A 1 -7.43 15.07 -23.38
C SER A 1 -7.65 13.97 -22.37
N TYR A 2 -7.04 14.07 -21.18
CA TYR A 2 -7.41 13.20 -20.08
C TYR A 2 -8.82 13.59 -19.65
N ARG A 3 -9.76 12.64 -19.65
CA ARG A 3 -11.08 12.84 -19.04
C ARG A 3 -10.97 12.39 -17.59
N PHE A 4 -11.23 13.29 -16.66
CA PHE A 4 -11.32 12.94 -15.25
C PHE A 4 -12.66 12.26 -14.98
N HIS A 5 -12.65 11.33 -14.02
CA HIS A 5 -13.80 10.50 -13.71
C HIS A 5 -14.26 10.75 -12.28
N ASN A 6 -15.55 11.03 -12.12
CA ASN A 6 -16.21 10.99 -10.82
C ASN A 6 -16.06 9.61 -10.20
N VAL A 7 -16.01 9.55 -8.87
CA VAL A 7 -15.94 8.30 -8.13
C VAL A 7 -17.29 8.00 -7.50
N TYR A 8 -17.67 6.73 -7.58
CA TYR A 8 -18.93 6.23 -7.06
C TYR A 8 -18.66 5.05 -6.12
N LYS A 9 -19.48 4.95 -5.08
CA LYS A 9 -19.60 3.79 -4.21
C LYS A 9 -20.83 3.00 -4.64
N PHE A 10 -20.66 1.69 -4.83
CA PHE A 10 -21.74 0.78 -5.17
C PHE A 10 -22.03 -0.16 -4.00
N ASP A 11 -23.27 -0.14 -3.50
CA ASP A 11 -23.73 -1.04 -2.46
C ASP A 11 -24.34 -2.30 -3.08
N LEU A 12 -23.72 -3.45 -2.82
CA LEU A 12 -24.15 -4.74 -3.38
C LEU A 12 -25.43 -5.30 -2.73
N ILE A 13 -25.78 -4.82 -1.53
CA ILE A 13 -26.97 -5.27 -0.80
C ILE A 13 -28.19 -4.49 -1.25
N THR A 14 -28.05 -3.15 -1.35
CA THR A 14 -29.16 -2.29 -1.78
C THR A 14 -29.23 -2.08 -3.29
N ASN A 15 -28.18 -2.46 -4.03
CA ASN A 15 -28.01 -2.21 -5.47
C ASN A 15 -28.01 -0.70 -5.81
N GLU A 16 -27.53 0.13 -4.88
CA GLU A 16 -27.50 1.58 -5.02
C GLU A 16 -26.10 2.07 -5.42
N LEU A 17 -26.07 3.05 -6.34
CA LEU A 17 -24.85 3.72 -6.78
C LEU A 17 -24.85 5.16 -6.28
N THR A 18 -23.94 5.50 -5.38
CA THR A 18 -23.83 6.83 -4.78
C THR A 18 -22.55 7.50 -5.26
N ARG A 19 -22.64 8.74 -5.76
CA ARG A 19 -21.45 9.54 -6.09
C ARG A 19 -20.80 10.03 -4.81
N VAL A 20 -19.52 9.75 -4.64
CA VAL A 20 -18.75 10.14 -3.44
C VAL A 20 -17.70 11.21 -3.74
N PHE A 21 -17.41 11.47 -5.02
CA PHE A 21 -16.46 12.51 -5.42
C PHE A 21 -16.73 13.01 -6.83
N THR A 22 -16.81 14.34 -6.97
CA THR A 22 -16.91 15.02 -8.27
C THR A 22 -15.51 15.46 -8.69
N ASN A 23 -14.97 14.81 -9.71
CA ASN A 23 -13.56 14.91 -10.04
C ASN A 23 -13.32 15.61 -11.37
N THR A 24 -12.57 16.70 -11.32
CA THR A 24 -12.16 17.48 -12.49
C THR A 24 -10.66 17.74 -12.51
N ARG A 25 -9.89 17.11 -11.62
CA ARG A 25 -8.47 17.42 -11.39
C ARG A 25 -7.56 16.19 -11.35
N PHE A 26 -7.95 15.14 -10.64
CA PHE A 26 -7.06 14.00 -10.35
C PHE A 26 -7.31 12.85 -11.32
N ALA A 27 -6.26 12.21 -11.85
CA ALA A 27 -6.46 11.00 -12.65
C ALA A 27 -6.96 9.83 -11.78
N ALA A 28 -7.76 8.91 -12.33
CA ALA A 28 -8.43 7.87 -11.52
C ALA A 28 -7.44 6.96 -10.74
N ALA A 29 -6.26 6.70 -11.31
CA ALA A 29 -5.21 5.91 -10.67
C ALA A 29 -4.51 6.61 -9.49
N THR A 30 -4.83 7.89 -9.23
CA THR A 30 -4.17 8.70 -8.21
C THR A 30 -4.99 8.84 -6.92
N ILE A 31 -6.21 8.31 -6.90
CA ILE A 31 -7.15 8.42 -5.77
C ILE A 31 -6.98 7.22 -4.82
N GLY A 32 -6.67 7.51 -3.55
CA GLY A 32 -6.54 6.53 -2.48
C GLY A 32 -7.73 6.55 -1.52
N THR A 33 -8.31 5.38 -1.25
CA THR A 33 -9.40 5.19 -0.30
C THR A 33 -8.97 4.42 0.95
N ASP A 34 -9.64 4.66 2.07
CA ASP A 34 -9.47 3.92 3.30
C ASP A 34 -10.33 2.64 3.36
N ASN A 35 -10.24 1.92 4.48
CA ASN A 35 -10.97 0.65 4.63
C ASN A 35 -12.50 0.84 4.67
N ASP A 36 -12.98 2.06 4.92
CA ASP A 36 -14.40 2.42 4.89
C ASP A 36 -14.83 2.98 3.52
N MET A 37 -13.95 2.86 2.52
CA MET A 37 -14.11 3.39 1.16
C MET A 37 -14.22 4.92 1.09
N ARG A 38 -13.75 5.64 2.11
CA ARG A 38 -13.67 7.10 2.07
C ARG A 38 -12.45 7.51 1.29
N ILE A 39 -12.57 8.53 0.44
CA ILE A 39 -11.42 9.12 -0.26
C ILE A 39 -10.59 9.88 0.75
N ARG A 40 -9.28 9.64 0.77
CA ARG A 40 -8.35 10.23 1.76
C ARG A 40 -7.13 10.88 1.12
N LEU A 41 -6.73 10.41 -0.05
CA LEU A 41 -5.52 10.85 -0.74
C LEU A 41 -5.80 11.02 -2.23
N ALA A 42 -5.14 12.00 -2.83
CA ALA A 42 -5.02 12.14 -4.27
C ALA A 42 -3.62 12.65 -4.62
N TYR A 43 -3.20 12.54 -5.88
CA TYR A 43 -1.99 13.25 -6.33
C TYR A 43 -2.12 13.76 -7.76
N ASN A 44 -1.34 14.80 -8.06
CA ASN A 44 -1.08 15.27 -9.42
C ASN A 44 0.42 15.25 -9.70
N GLN A 45 0.75 15.02 -10.96
CA GLN A 45 2.09 15.29 -11.47
C GLN A 45 2.14 16.74 -11.94
N GLN A 46 3.19 17.44 -11.55
CA GLN A 46 3.46 18.83 -11.89
C GLN A 46 4.30 18.92 -13.17
N ASP A 47 4.36 20.11 -13.76
CA ASP A 47 5.10 20.35 -15.01
C ASP A 47 6.62 20.15 -14.86
N ASP A 48 7.15 20.30 -13.64
CA ASP A 48 8.56 20.05 -13.31
C ASP A 48 8.89 18.57 -13.06
N GLY A 49 7.93 17.67 -13.31
CA GLY A 49 8.05 16.23 -13.09
C GLY A 49 7.74 15.79 -11.67
N THR A 50 7.68 16.70 -10.69
CA THR A 50 7.37 16.35 -9.30
C THR A 50 5.95 15.85 -9.13
N ARG A 51 5.70 15.07 -8.07
CA ARG A 51 4.36 14.60 -7.71
C ARG A 51 3.93 15.19 -6.39
N THR A 52 2.85 15.96 -6.40
CA THR A 52 2.23 16.53 -5.20
C THR A 52 1.10 15.63 -4.73
N TYR A 53 1.22 15.12 -3.51
CA TYR A 53 0.15 14.41 -2.82
C TYR A 53 -0.69 15.38 -2.01
N PHE A 54 -2.00 15.18 -2.06
CA PHE A 54 -3.01 15.93 -1.33
C PHE A 54 -3.75 14.99 -0.39
N ARG A 55 -4.12 15.49 0.79
CA ARG A 55 -5.07 14.83 1.68
C ARG A 55 -6.35 15.66 1.73
N VAL A 56 -7.45 15.01 2.09
CA VAL A 56 -8.74 15.71 2.26
C VAL A 56 -8.61 16.72 3.40
N SER A 57 -8.99 17.97 3.12
CA SER A 57 -8.96 19.07 4.08
C SER A 57 -9.89 18.81 5.26
N SER A 58 -9.53 19.28 6.46
CA SER A 58 -10.40 19.21 7.64
C SER A 58 -11.70 20.01 7.50
N ASN A 59 -11.73 20.96 6.56
CA ASN A 59 -12.91 21.78 6.27
C ASN A 59 -13.78 21.20 5.14
N ALA A 60 -13.32 20.14 4.46
CA ALA A 60 -14.05 19.52 3.37
C ALA A 60 -15.33 18.83 3.89
N ASN A 61 -16.36 18.76 3.05
CA ASN A 61 -17.52 17.91 3.31
C ASN A 61 -17.28 16.51 2.70
N PRO A 62 -17.05 15.46 3.50
CA PRO A 62 -16.74 14.13 2.97
C PRO A 62 -17.86 13.52 2.12
N GLU A 63 -19.12 13.92 2.35
CA GLU A 63 -20.29 13.43 1.60
C GLU A 63 -20.50 14.16 0.27
N ASN A 64 -19.80 15.28 0.04
CA ASN A 64 -19.87 16.05 -1.18
C ASN A 64 -18.50 16.56 -1.62
N LEU A 65 -17.52 15.67 -1.62
CA LEU A 65 -16.14 16.00 -1.96
C LEU A 65 -16.02 16.39 -3.45
N THR A 66 -15.25 17.43 -3.74
CA THR A 66 -14.97 17.91 -5.10
C THR A 66 -13.47 18.13 -5.30
N SER A 67 -13.05 18.37 -6.54
CA SER A 67 -11.66 18.72 -6.86
C SER A 67 -11.25 20.16 -6.49
N SER A 68 -12.13 20.94 -5.84
CA SER A 68 -11.84 22.30 -5.39
C SER A 68 -10.65 22.32 -4.44
N ASP A 69 -9.82 23.36 -4.49
CA ASP A 69 -8.69 23.50 -3.57
C ASP A 69 -9.13 23.58 -2.10
N ASP A 70 -10.36 24.00 -1.80
CA ASP A 70 -10.88 24.03 -0.42
C ASP A 70 -11.09 22.63 0.19
N ASP A 71 -11.32 21.63 -0.67
CA ASP A 71 -11.54 20.24 -0.27
C ASP A 71 -10.23 19.47 -0.04
N TRP A 72 -9.09 20.04 -0.44
CA TRP A 72 -7.79 19.37 -0.48
C TRP A 72 -6.67 20.23 0.08
N GLU A 73 -5.86 19.66 0.95
CA GLU A 73 -4.63 20.31 1.42
C GLU A 73 -3.40 19.55 0.92
N GLU A 74 -2.39 20.30 0.49
CA GLU A 74 -1.09 19.72 0.13
C GLU A 74 -0.52 18.97 1.32
N TYR A 75 -0.13 17.73 1.06
CA TYR A 75 0.35 16.82 2.09
C TYR A 75 1.86 16.65 2.04
N PHE A 76 2.42 16.37 0.86
CA PHE A 76 3.86 16.32 0.61
C PHE A 76 4.14 16.23 -0.90
N ASN A 77 5.39 16.49 -1.28
CA ASN A 77 5.89 16.36 -2.64
C ASN A 77 6.89 15.21 -2.76
N VAL A 78 6.93 14.56 -3.91
CA VAL A 78 7.92 13.54 -4.29
C VAL A 78 8.65 14.03 -5.53
N ARG A 79 9.97 14.02 -5.49
CA ARG A 79 10.82 14.43 -6.63
C ARG A 79 10.73 13.40 -7.75
N ASP A 80 10.96 13.84 -8.99
CA ASP A 80 10.83 12.98 -10.17
C ASP A 80 11.64 11.67 -10.06
N ASP A 81 12.90 11.78 -9.63
CA ASP A 81 13.79 10.61 -9.43
C ASP A 81 13.28 9.60 -8.38
N ASP A 82 12.49 10.07 -7.41
CA ASP A 82 11.93 9.26 -6.33
C ASP A 82 10.55 8.70 -6.66
N ILE A 83 9.88 9.17 -7.72
CA ILE A 83 8.54 8.71 -8.11
C ILE A 83 8.49 7.19 -8.37
N PRO A 84 9.44 6.58 -9.11
CA PRO A 84 9.40 5.14 -9.40
C PRO A 84 9.52 4.27 -8.15
N ILE A 85 10.08 4.80 -7.07
CA ILE A 85 10.38 4.10 -5.81
C ILE A 85 9.55 4.60 -4.63
N THR A 86 8.63 5.53 -4.86
CA THR A 86 7.66 6.00 -3.85
C THR A 86 6.26 5.51 -4.21
N THR A 87 5.61 4.78 -3.31
CA THR A 87 4.31 4.15 -3.59
C THR A 87 3.44 4.12 -2.35
N PHE A 88 2.21 4.64 -2.46
CA PHE A 88 1.16 4.41 -1.47
C PHE A 88 0.80 2.93 -1.43
N LEU A 89 0.73 2.35 -0.24
CA LEU A 89 0.31 0.97 -0.06
C LEU A 89 -1.16 0.89 0.35
N ARG A 90 -1.51 1.44 1.53
CA ARG A 90 -2.86 1.40 2.10
C ARG A 90 -2.94 2.16 3.43
N PHE A 91 -4.15 2.22 3.98
CA PHE A 91 -4.38 2.59 5.38
C PHE A 91 -4.33 1.40 6.34
N ASP A 92 -3.92 1.67 7.58
CA ASP A 92 -4.01 0.73 8.70
C ASP A 92 -5.46 0.49 9.11
N LYS A 93 -5.71 -0.48 10.01
CA LYS A 93 -7.07 -0.81 10.45
C LYS A 93 -7.82 0.37 11.09
N SER A 94 -7.09 1.31 11.68
CA SER A 94 -7.69 2.47 12.32
C SER A 94 -8.09 3.58 11.34
N ASN A 95 -7.68 3.48 10.06
CA ASN A 95 -7.80 4.54 9.05
C ASN A 95 -7.10 5.86 9.46
N LYS A 96 -6.21 5.83 10.47
CA LYS A 96 -5.44 6.99 10.93
C LYS A 96 -4.04 7.03 10.33
N ASN A 97 -3.53 5.89 9.89
CA ASN A 97 -2.15 5.75 9.42
C ASN A 97 -2.12 5.23 7.99
N ALA A 98 -1.25 5.80 7.17
CA ALA A 98 -0.98 5.36 5.82
C ALA A 98 0.39 4.68 5.75
N TYR A 99 0.47 3.55 5.06
CA TYR A 99 1.73 2.88 4.75
C TYR A 99 2.22 3.26 3.36
N TRP A 100 3.50 3.58 3.27
CA TRP A 100 4.17 4.00 2.05
C TRP A 100 5.47 3.22 1.87
N ILE A 101 5.83 2.99 0.61
CA ILE A 101 7.24 2.82 0.22
C ILE A 101 7.73 4.22 -0.12
N TRP A 102 8.90 4.62 0.37
CA TRP A 102 9.43 5.96 0.15
C TRP A 102 10.81 5.88 -0.48
N GLY A 103 11.02 6.70 -1.50
CA GLY A 103 12.22 6.72 -2.33
C GLY A 103 13.29 7.75 -1.91
N GLU A 104 12.91 8.84 -1.24
CA GLU A 104 13.83 9.93 -0.91
C GLU A 104 15.04 9.44 -0.12
N ASP A 105 16.23 9.83 -0.55
CA ASP A 105 17.53 9.41 -0.01
C ASP A 105 17.77 7.88 -0.07
N THR A 106 17.14 7.18 -1.02
CA THR A 106 17.37 5.74 -1.24
C THR A 106 17.98 5.49 -2.62
N ASP A 107 19.08 4.73 -2.68
CA ASP A 107 19.61 4.22 -3.94
C ASP A 107 18.66 3.15 -4.51
N LEU A 108 18.20 3.38 -5.75
CA LEU A 108 17.54 2.40 -6.61
C LEU A 108 18.30 1.07 -6.55
N GLY A 109 17.77 0.10 -5.82
CA GLY A 109 18.29 -1.27 -5.77
C GLY A 109 18.92 -1.73 -4.46
N LYS A 110 19.05 -0.90 -3.40
CA LYS A 110 19.62 -1.36 -2.11
C LYS A 110 18.74 -1.20 -0.89
N ASN A 111 17.94 -0.12 -0.76
CA ASN A 111 17.26 0.18 0.49
C ASN A 111 15.88 0.84 0.32
N ASN A 112 14.95 0.22 -0.40
CA ASN A 112 13.55 0.68 -0.32
C ASN A 112 13.08 0.53 1.14
N ARG A 113 12.81 1.66 1.79
CA ARG A 113 12.31 1.70 3.17
C ARG A 113 10.79 1.86 3.09
N SER A 114 10.05 1.05 3.85
CA SER A 114 8.63 1.30 4.05
C SER A 114 8.41 2.03 5.36
N PHE A 115 7.46 2.95 5.35
CA PHE A 115 7.20 3.90 6.42
C PHE A 115 5.71 3.93 6.74
N GLN A 116 5.41 4.27 7.99
CA GLN A 116 4.06 4.59 8.43
C GLN A 116 3.97 6.10 8.60
N LYS A 117 3.00 6.74 7.94
CA LYS A 117 2.73 8.16 8.09
C LYS A 117 1.39 8.36 8.78
N HIS A 118 1.37 9.14 9.86
CA HIS A 118 0.13 9.62 10.45
C HIS A 118 -0.53 10.60 9.48
N LEU A 119 -1.79 10.36 9.13
CA LEU A 119 -2.52 11.20 8.16
C LEU A 119 -2.64 12.65 8.62
N GLU A 120 -2.77 12.86 9.93
CA GLU A 120 -2.99 14.16 10.55
C GLU A 120 -1.68 14.97 10.71
N GLU A 121 -0.53 14.30 10.69
CA GLU A 121 0.78 14.93 10.83
C GLU A 121 1.37 15.29 9.47
N LYS A 122 1.91 16.51 9.34
CA LYS A 122 2.64 16.92 8.12
C LYS A 122 3.98 16.19 8.02
N ASP A 123 4.62 16.00 9.17
CA ASP A 123 5.90 15.31 9.28
C ASP A 123 5.74 13.81 9.05
N ILE A 124 6.69 13.25 8.30
CA ILE A 124 6.77 11.81 8.10
C ILE A 124 7.46 11.24 9.33
N VAL A 125 6.71 10.51 10.16
CA VAL A 125 7.33 9.66 11.19
C VAL A 125 8.06 8.54 10.48
N ARG A 126 9.36 8.75 10.27
CA ARG A 126 10.24 7.82 9.57
C ARG A 126 10.64 6.69 10.51
N GLU A 127 9.70 5.81 10.82
CA GLU A 127 10.07 4.53 11.43
C GLU A 127 10.58 3.62 10.31
N ASN A 128 11.90 3.43 10.25
CA ASN A 128 12.53 2.50 9.32
C ASN A 128 12.00 1.10 9.61
N MET A 129 10.96 0.67 8.90
CA MET A 129 10.46 -0.69 9.07
C MET A 129 11.30 -1.70 8.27
N PHE A 130 12.12 -1.26 7.29
CA PHE A 130 12.76 -2.13 6.28
C PHE A 130 14.11 -1.65 5.75
N ASN A 131 14.91 -2.59 5.24
CA ASN A 131 15.87 -2.39 4.16
C ASN A 131 15.44 -3.29 2.98
N SER A 132 14.93 -2.71 1.88
CA SER A 132 14.51 -3.34 0.62
C SER A 132 13.11 -3.99 0.56
N PHE A 133 12.36 -3.65 -0.51
CA PHE A 133 11.00 -4.09 -0.84
C PHE A 133 10.95 -4.40 -2.34
N SER A 134 10.40 -5.57 -2.72
CA SER A 134 10.14 -5.95 -4.12
C SER A 134 8.67 -5.78 -4.47
N ARG A 135 8.41 -5.25 -5.67
CA ARG A 135 7.11 -4.85 -6.21
C ARG A 135 6.33 -6.07 -6.75
N ASN A 136 6.21 -7.16 -5.99
CA ASN A 136 5.32 -8.26 -6.40
C ASN A 136 3.88 -7.95 -5.95
N GLU A 137 2.99 -7.77 -6.92
CA GLU A 137 1.62 -7.29 -6.75
C GLU A 137 0.69 -8.31 -6.06
N ASN A 138 1.08 -9.60 -6.05
CA ASN A 138 0.20 -10.70 -5.67
C ASN A 138 0.02 -10.91 -4.16
N SER A 139 0.80 -10.27 -3.28
CA SER A 139 0.72 -10.49 -1.82
C SER A 139 0.08 -9.36 -1.02
N LYS A 140 -0.46 -8.33 -1.69
CA LYS A 140 -0.97 -7.11 -1.05
C LYS A 140 -2.40 -7.24 -0.53
N ARG A 141 -2.64 -8.17 0.40
CA ARG A 141 -3.86 -8.16 1.23
C ARG A 141 -3.47 -8.02 2.68
N PHE A 142 -3.76 -6.88 3.30
CA PHE A 142 -3.53 -6.66 4.72
C PHE A 142 -4.90 -6.63 5.41
N GLN A 143 -5.12 -7.46 6.40
CA GLN A 143 -6.15 -7.20 7.40
C GLN A 143 -5.57 -7.60 8.75
N ASP A 144 -5.87 -6.79 9.75
CA ASP A 144 -5.65 -7.06 11.17
C ASP A 144 -4.23 -6.98 11.74
N ARG A 145 -3.44 -5.99 11.29
CA ARG A 145 -2.09 -5.61 11.79
C ARG A 145 -0.94 -6.37 11.14
N THR A 146 -1.24 -7.32 10.26
CA THR A 146 -0.20 -8.09 9.59
C THR A 146 0.29 -7.45 8.30
N LEU A 147 1.34 -6.63 8.42
CA LEU A 147 2.26 -6.36 7.31
C LEU A 147 3.07 -7.64 7.05
N LEU A 148 2.61 -8.44 6.08
CA LEU A 148 3.43 -9.44 5.41
C LEU A 148 4.10 -8.75 4.24
N THR A 149 5.42 -8.77 4.20
CA THR A 149 6.17 -8.28 3.04
C THR A 149 7.00 -9.42 2.46
N LEU A 150 7.15 -9.36 1.13
CA LEU A 150 8.06 -10.18 0.37
C LEU A 150 9.23 -9.26 -0.03
N SER A 151 10.41 -9.50 0.54
CA SER A 151 11.64 -8.87 0.07
C SER A 151 12.30 -9.84 -0.91
N GLU A 152 12.47 -9.42 -2.16
CA GLU A 152 13.19 -10.19 -3.18
C GLU A 152 14.56 -9.55 -3.38
N TYR A 153 15.61 -10.30 -3.07
CA TYR A 153 16.99 -9.87 -3.23
C TYR A 153 17.58 -10.54 -4.46
N HIS A 154 17.42 -9.92 -5.62
CA HIS A 154 18.04 -10.18 -6.94
C HIS A 154 18.15 -11.63 -7.48
N HIS A 155 17.98 -12.68 -6.67
CA HIS A 155 18.01 -14.12 -6.94
C HIS A 155 17.34 -14.97 -5.84
N TYR A 156 16.81 -14.39 -4.75
CA TYR A 156 16.02 -15.14 -3.75
C TYR A 156 14.93 -14.33 -3.05
N ILE A 157 13.86 -15.01 -2.63
CA ILE A 157 12.72 -14.40 -1.91
C ILE A 157 12.88 -14.63 -0.41
N ASN A 158 12.72 -13.56 0.36
CA ASN A 158 12.70 -13.58 1.81
C ASN A 158 11.37 -12.99 2.33
N THR A 159 10.48 -13.86 2.78
CA THR A 159 9.21 -13.46 3.42
C THR A 159 9.46 -12.99 4.84
N VAL A 160 9.05 -11.79 5.23
CA VAL A 160 9.20 -11.33 6.62
C VAL A 160 7.85 -10.89 7.18
N ALA A 161 7.53 -11.38 8.38
CA ALA A 161 6.31 -11.05 9.10
C ALA A 161 6.58 -10.11 10.27
N PHE A 162 5.97 -8.94 10.22
CA PHE A 162 6.23 -7.85 11.18
C PHE A 162 5.27 -7.89 12.35
N ASP A 163 4.06 -8.37 12.12
CA ASP A 163 3.09 -8.54 13.17
C ASP A 163 3.52 -9.65 14.12
N LYS A 164 3.55 -9.29 15.40
CA LYS A 164 3.89 -10.20 16.49
C LYS A 164 2.94 -11.40 16.54
N SER A 165 1.70 -11.24 16.08
CA SER A 165 0.68 -12.29 16.08
C SER A 165 1.09 -13.49 15.22
N VAL A 166 1.70 -13.24 14.05
CA VAL A 166 2.02 -14.29 13.06
C VAL A 166 3.52 -14.47 12.82
N ARG A 167 4.38 -13.66 13.45
CA ARG A 167 5.84 -13.74 13.29
C ARG A 167 6.39 -15.12 13.63
N LYS A 168 5.82 -15.76 14.67
CA LYS A 168 6.20 -17.12 15.07
C LYS A 168 5.85 -18.12 13.98
N ASP A 169 4.67 -18.00 13.39
CA ASP A 169 4.17 -18.91 12.35
C ASP A 169 5.02 -18.80 11.09
N VAL A 170 5.34 -17.58 10.64
CA VAL A 170 6.26 -17.37 9.50
C VAL A 170 7.66 -17.90 9.80
N GLY A 171 8.15 -17.71 11.02
CA GLY A 171 9.41 -18.29 11.47
C GLY A 171 9.42 -19.81 11.44
N TYR A 172 8.30 -20.45 11.81
CA TYR A 172 8.11 -21.89 11.72
C TYR A 172 8.06 -22.36 10.26
N LEU A 173 7.27 -21.70 9.40
CA LEU A 173 7.16 -22.03 7.99
C LEU A 173 8.51 -21.96 7.26
N LYS A 174 9.36 -20.98 7.58
CA LYS A 174 10.74 -20.94 7.03
C LYS A 174 11.59 -22.15 7.45
N LYS A 175 11.42 -22.63 8.69
CA LYS A 175 12.17 -23.77 9.21
C LYS A 175 11.72 -25.10 8.61
N LEU A 176 10.48 -25.21 8.13
CA LEU A 176 9.98 -26.44 7.50
C LEU A 176 10.74 -26.83 6.24
N ARG A 177 11.25 -25.83 5.50
CA ARG A 177 12.05 -26.03 4.27
C ARG A 177 13.21 -25.04 4.26
N PRO A 178 14.31 -25.33 4.98
CA PRO A 178 15.44 -24.40 5.12
C PRO A 178 16.12 -24.05 3.79
N THR A 179 16.03 -24.92 2.79
CA THR A 179 16.59 -24.74 1.44
C THR A 179 15.59 -24.15 0.44
N GLY A 180 14.32 -23.99 0.84
CA GLY A 180 13.26 -23.44 0.00
C GLY A 180 12.90 -22.01 0.41
N HIS A 181 12.57 -21.17 -0.56
CA HIS A 181 12.10 -19.82 -0.32
C HIS A 181 10.59 -19.80 -0.12
N LEU A 182 10.17 -19.58 1.12
CA LEU A 182 8.75 -19.43 1.47
C LEU A 182 8.13 -18.28 0.67
N GLN A 183 7.05 -18.57 -0.03
CA GLN A 183 6.13 -17.61 -0.62
C GLN A 183 4.73 -17.83 -0.03
N ILE A 184 4.05 -16.74 0.31
CA ILE A 184 2.65 -16.76 0.73
C ILE A 184 1.83 -16.36 -0.48
N LEU A 185 1.07 -17.31 -1.02
CA LEU A 185 0.25 -17.11 -2.22
C LEU A 185 -1.08 -16.45 -1.86
N ASP A 186 -1.74 -16.93 -0.80
CA ASP A 186 -2.99 -16.37 -0.31
C ASP A 186 -3.22 -16.68 1.17
N LYS A 187 -4.28 -16.11 1.76
CA LYS A 187 -4.71 -16.38 3.14
C LYS A 187 -6.20 -16.13 3.34
N SER A 188 -6.78 -16.86 4.29
CA SER A 188 -8.13 -16.60 4.76
C SER A 188 -8.22 -15.22 5.42
N ARG A 189 -9.44 -14.67 5.45
CA ARG A 189 -9.70 -13.32 5.99
C ARG A 189 -9.34 -13.19 7.47
N ASP A 190 -9.51 -14.26 8.24
CA ASP A 190 -9.18 -14.35 9.66
C ASP A 190 -7.71 -14.74 9.93
N MET A 191 -6.91 -14.87 8.87
CA MET A 191 -5.50 -15.26 8.95
C MET A 191 -5.26 -16.62 9.64
N GLN A 192 -6.26 -17.50 9.71
CA GLN A 192 -6.11 -18.85 10.28
C GLN A 192 -5.66 -19.89 9.24
N THR A 193 -5.87 -19.64 7.96
CA THR A 193 -5.51 -20.54 6.86
C THR A 193 -4.67 -19.81 5.83
N TRP A 194 -3.54 -20.40 5.44
CA TRP A 194 -2.54 -19.75 4.62
C TRP A 194 -2.17 -20.69 3.48
N LEU A 195 -2.29 -20.23 2.24
CA LEU A 195 -1.78 -20.97 1.09
C LEU A 195 -0.32 -20.56 0.86
N VAL A 196 0.60 -21.50 1.01
CA VAL A 196 2.04 -21.24 0.89
C VAL A 196 2.70 -22.17 -0.12
N THR A 197 3.76 -21.68 -0.76
CA THR A 197 4.62 -22.49 -1.62
C THR A 197 6.08 -22.25 -1.27
N TYR A 198 6.95 -23.18 -1.65
CA TYR A 198 8.38 -23.03 -1.48
C TYR A 198 9.04 -23.07 -2.85
N GLN A 199 9.68 -21.97 -3.22
CA GLN A 199 10.52 -21.96 -4.41
C GLN A 199 11.88 -22.56 -4.06
N SER A 200 12.20 -23.72 -4.62
CA SER A 200 13.48 -24.40 -4.46
C SER A 200 14.07 -24.77 -5.82
N ALA A 201 15.39 -24.73 -5.93
CA ALA A 201 16.10 -25.23 -7.11
C ALA A 201 16.03 -26.77 -7.24
N GLU A 202 15.76 -27.48 -6.14
CA GLU A 202 15.73 -28.95 -6.10
C GLU A 202 14.34 -29.55 -6.33
N ASN A 203 13.27 -28.79 -6.01
CA ASN A 203 11.87 -29.19 -6.24
C ASN A 203 11.05 -27.94 -6.58
N THR A 204 10.74 -27.74 -7.87
CA THR A 204 10.15 -26.51 -8.38
C THR A 204 8.63 -26.36 -8.16
N ASN A 205 7.93 -27.37 -7.61
CA ASN A 205 6.46 -27.45 -7.62
C ASN A 205 5.78 -27.87 -6.28
N ASP A 206 6.45 -27.75 -5.13
CA ASP A 206 5.82 -28.14 -3.85
C ASP A 206 4.87 -27.05 -3.31
N VAL A 207 3.57 -27.34 -3.29
CA VAL A 207 2.52 -26.50 -2.68
C VAL A 207 2.03 -27.15 -1.38
N SER A 208 2.00 -26.38 -0.30
CA SER A 208 1.45 -26.81 0.99
C SER A 208 0.24 -25.96 1.35
N VAL A 209 -0.84 -26.62 1.78
CA VAL A 209 -2.10 -26.00 2.25
C VAL A 209 -2.13 -26.00 3.77
#